data_AF-A0A0F5QFV6-F1
#
_entry.id   AF-A0A0F5QFV6-F1
#
_cell.length_a   1.000
_cell.length_b   1.000
_cell.length_c   1.000
_cell.angle_alpha   90.00
_cell.angle_beta   90.00
_cell.angle_gamma   90.00
#
_symmetry.space_group_name_H-M   'P 1'
#
loop_
_entity.id
_entity.type
_entity.pdbx_description
1 polymer ?
#
loop_
_entity_poly.entity_id
_entity_poly.type
_entity_poly.pdbx_seq_one_letter_code
_entity_poly.pdbx_strand_id
1 'polypeptide(L)'
;MMRLAIVLALYSFNAIYAPNQASIALTLPVLILVLVGLGKIRSPNLQIGDMFWFCVFIFFAISPLQRMGDGTIGGDWTVTRHAYDAAEYITAMAIVVVFLLPFGFISMEAKDPDTTTATPPAEWMLALNILAFSLFVVLQGGWQQVLLPRLDKTWSEASALSEAFLALQTVTTAVLVANARAAGRTWSLVTLVAVAIGLLAITRNPFNASRFSLLAAWVPVGLAMLRGRLQAAWFYAVALFALLVLFPILSITTRLGLVGLGQVEDIDFADNLLSTPFVDIFDTTVHAVRFMSTHDWMLGEKLLAVGLFFVPRALWPNKPIVGGLDIGGDLLNGGMAGTDNLSFFIGADAYMDFGFVGVVMGGLLLALFTAQASASRLGSFYGVSLLHAVIIASLPIMLRGPVGAVLPLAACQIVILIILSRTEWRQPLPEPAGDRL
;
A
#
# COMPACT_ATOMS: atom_id res chain seq x y z
N MET A 1 17.19 -14.20 10.81
CA MET A 1 18.13 -14.72 9.79
C MET A 1 17.46 -14.96 8.44
N MET A 2 16.36 -15.73 8.36
CA MET A 2 15.69 -16.02 7.08
C MET A 2 15.29 -14.78 6.25
N ARG A 3 14.75 -13.71 6.87
CA ARG A 3 14.43 -12.44 6.19
C ARG A 3 15.61 -11.89 5.38
N LEU A 4 16.76 -11.80 6.05
CA LEU A 4 18.00 -11.30 5.46
C LEU A 4 18.49 -12.24 4.36
N ALA A 5 18.42 -13.55 4.56
CA ALA A 5 18.81 -14.53 3.55
C ALA A 5 17.98 -14.43 2.27
N ILE A 6 16.65 -14.28 2.38
CA ILE A 6 15.76 -14.11 1.22
C ILE A 6 16.12 -12.82 0.45
N VAL A 7 16.24 -11.69 1.15
CA VAL A 7 16.57 -10.40 0.53
C VAL A 7 17.94 -10.43 -0.14
N LEU A 8 18.95 -10.99 0.53
CA LEU A 8 20.30 -11.14 -0.03
C LEU A 8 20.31 -12.06 -1.24
N ALA A 9 19.61 -13.19 -1.19
CA ALA A 9 19.52 -14.12 -2.32
C ALA A 9 18.86 -13.46 -3.54
N LEU A 10 17.74 -12.76 -3.33
CA LEU A 10 17.05 -12.03 -4.40
C LEU A 10 17.90 -10.90 -4.98
N TYR A 11 18.56 -10.11 -4.14
CA TYR A 11 19.44 -9.04 -4.61
C TYR A 11 20.64 -9.61 -5.38
N SER A 12 21.28 -10.65 -4.85
CA SER A 12 22.44 -11.29 -5.51
C SER A 12 22.06 -11.87 -6.86
N PHE A 13 20.91 -12.54 -6.94
CA PHE A 13 20.38 -13.05 -8.20
C PHE A 13 20.17 -11.91 -9.22
N ASN A 14 19.51 -10.82 -8.83
CA ASN A 14 19.27 -9.68 -9.71
C ASN A 14 20.56 -8.91 -10.07
N ALA A 15 21.55 -8.88 -9.19
CA ALA A 15 22.82 -8.23 -9.44
C ALA A 15 23.64 -8.93 -10.55
N ILE A 16 23.45 -10.24 -10.73
CA ILE A 16 24.05 -10.99 -11.85
C ILE A 16 23.51 -10.50 -13.20
N TYR A 17 22.23 -10.10 -13.24
CA TYR A 17 21.56 -9.60 -14.44
C TYR A 17 21.52 -8.07 -14.51
N ALA A 18 22.24 -7.37 -13.64
CA ALA A 18 22.28 -5.92 -13.66
C ALA A 18 22.94 -5.44 -14.97
N PRO A 19 22.36 -4.45 -15.67
CA PRO A 19 22.87 -3.98 -16.95
C PRO A 19 24.26 -3.33 -16.84
N ASN A 20 24.61 -2.77 -15.67
CA ASN A 20 25.94 -2.21 -15.42
C ASN A 20 26.29 -2.20 -13.92
N GLN A 21 27.58 -1.99 -13.62
CA GLN A 21 28.09 -1.95 -12.23
C GLN A 21 27.64 -0.70 -11.46
N ALA A 22 27.31 0.39 -12.15
CA ALA A 22 26.85 1.63 -11.50
C ALA A 22 25.49 1.40 -10.83
N SER A 23 24.60 0.60 -11.44
CA SER A 23 23.30 0.24 -10.87
C SER A 23 23.41 -0.55 -9.57
N ILE A 24 24.39 -1.46 -9.50
CA ILE A 24 24.72 -2.17 -8.26
C ILE A 24 25.22 -1.17 -7.23
N ALA A 25 26.25 -0.39 -7.55
CA ALA A 25 26.83 0.58 -6.62
C ALA A 25 25.82 1.57 -6.07
N LEU A 26 24.90 2.05 -6.90
CA LEU A 26 23.88 3.02 -6.52
C LEU A 26 22.81 2.42 -5.60
N THR A 27 22.44 1.15 -5.76
CA THR A 27 21.38 0.51 -4.96
C THR A 27 21.88 -0.11 -3.64
N LEU A 28 23.19 -0.31 -3.49
CA LEU A 28 23.79 -0.86 -2.26
C LEU A 28 23.45 -0.10 -0.98
N PRO A 29 23.46 1.25 -0.92
CA PRO A 29 23.07 1.98 0.29
C PRO A 29 21.66 1.67 0.77
N VAL A 30 20.70 1.57 -0.16
CA VAL A 30 19.31 1.18 0.17
C VAL A 30 19.25 -0.27 0.64
N LEU A 31 19.97 -1.19 -0.02
CA LEU A 31 20.07 -2.58 0.44
C LEU A 31 20.60 -2.65 1.88
N ILE A 32 21.65 -1.90 2.21
CA ILE A 32 22.21 -1.87 3.58
C ILE A 32 21.15 -1.40 4.57
N LEU A 33 20.41 -0.33 4.27
CA LEU A 33 19.32 0.15 5.13
C LEU A 33 18.22 -0.90 5.32
N VAL A 34 17.82 -1.60 4.24
CA VAL A 34 16.88 -2.72 4.30
C VAL A 34 17.39 -3.83 5.22
N LEU A 35 18.65 -4.24 5.08
CA LEU A 35 19.24 -5.29 5.91
C LEU A 35 19.33 -4.89 7.38
N VAL A 36 19.73 -3.66 7.67
CA VAL A 36 19.73 -3.11 9.03
C VAL A 36 18.32 -3.10 9.60
N GLY A 37 17.36 -2.58 8.85
CA GLY A 37 15.96 -2.51 9.23
C GLY A 37 15.33 -3.87 9.54
N LEU A 38 15.51 -4.84 8.64
CA LEU A 38 15.03 -6.22 8.81
C LEU A 38 15.76 -6.96 9.93
N GLY A 39 17.05 -6.66 10.16
CA GLY A 39 17.85 -7.23 11.23
C GLY A 39 17.36 -6.84 12.63
N LYS A 40 16.66 -5.71 12.75
CA LYS A 40 16.06 -5.26 14.01
C LYS A 40 14.76 -5.98 14.38
N ILE A 41 14.07 -6.61 13.41
CA ILE A 41 12.79 -7.28 13.63
C ILE A 41 13.02 -8.66 14.26
N ARG A 42 12.62 -8.82 15.52
CA ARG A 42 12.87 -10.06 16.28
C ARG A 42 11.69 -11.03 16.21
N SER A 43 10.46 -10.52 16.11
CA SER A 43 9.26 -11.33 15.97
C SER A 43 9.37 -12.36 14.83
N PRO A 44 8.93 -13.61 15.01
CA PRO A 44 8.83 -14.59 13.93
C PRO A 44 7.63 -14.32 13.00
N ASN A 45 6.69 -13.48 13.43
CA ASN A 45 5.48 -13.13 12.69
C ASN A 45 5.68 -11.84 11.89
N LEU A 46 4.85 -11.64 10.88
CA LEU A 46 4.75 -10.45 10.05
C LEU A 46 4.56 -9.22 10.94
N GLN A 47 5.42 -8.22 10.72
CA GLN A 47 5.34 -6.90 11.35
C GLN A 47 5.11 -5.80 10.31
N ILE A 48 4.81 -4.58 10.78
CA ILE A 48 4.80 -3.38 9.92
C ILE A 48 6.15 -3.23 9.22
N GLY A 49 7.24 -3.44 9.97
CA GLY A 49 8.59 -3.36 9.42
C GLY A 49 8.87 -4.34 8.29
N ASP A 50 8.31 -5.55 8.33
CA ASP A 50 8.49 -6.54 7.27
C ASP A 50 7.91 -6.04 5.94
N MET A 51 6.68 -5.51 5.97
CA MET A 51 6.06 -4.94 4.77
C MET A 51 6.79 -3.68 4.29
N PHE A 52 7.13 -2.78 5.22
CA PHE A 52 7.82 -1.53 4.90
C PHE A 52 9.15 -1.80 4.17
N TRP A 53 10.03 -2.62 4.77
CA TRP A 53 11.34 -2.91 4.21
C TRP A 53 11.27 -3.78 2.96
N PHE A 54 10.28 -4.68 2.86
CA PHE A 54 10.01 -5.41 1.62
C PHE A 54 9.63 -4.48 0.48
N CYS A 55 8.73 -3.52 0.72
CA CYS A 55 8.36 -2.52 -0.29
C CYS A 55 9.55 -1.66 -0.70
N VAL A 56 10.33 -1.14 0.27
CA VAL A 56 11.55 -0.37 0.00
C VAL A 56 12.53 -1.19 -0.84
N PHE A 57 12.73 -2.46 -0.49
CA PHE A 57 13.61 -3.36 -1.22
C PHE A 57 13.17 -3.54 -2.67
N ILE A 58 11.89 -3.85 -2.92
CA ILE A 58 11.39 -4.03 -4.29
C ILE A 58 11.46 -2.71 -5.08
N PHE A 59 11.05 -1.60 -4.46
CA PHE A 59 10.88 -0.32 -5.16
C PHE A 59 12.18 0.43 -5.41
N PHE A 60 13.15 0.33 -4.50
CA PHE A 60 14.34 1.19 -4.51
C PHE A 60 15.66 0.42 -4.51
N ALA A 61 15.65 -0.89 -4.32
CA ALA A 61 16.83 -1.73 -4.55
C ALA A 61 16.68 -2.56 -5.83
N ILE A 62 15.63 -3.39 -5.94
CA ILE A 62 15.47 -4.32 -7.08
C ILE A 62 15.06 -3.60 -8.36
N SER A 63 14.01 -2.78 -8.34
CA SER A 63 13.57 -2.09 -9.56
C SER A 63 14.66 -1.22 -10.20
N PRO A 64 15.39 -0.37 -9.46
CA PRO A 64 16.48 0.42 -10.06
C PRO A 64 17.64 -0.46 -10.54
N LEU A 65 17.97 -1.52 -9.80
CA LEU A 65 19.03 -2.47 -10.19
C LEU A 65 18.75 -3.13 -11.54
N GLN A 66 17.49 -3.46 -11.81
CA GLN A 66 17.06 -4.06 -13.08
C GLN A 66 16.97 -3.04 -14.22
N ARG A 67 16.68 -1.77 -13.93
CA ARG A 67 16.17 -0.81 -14.95
C ARG A 67 17.16 0.28 -15.37
N MET A 68 18.19 0.56 -14.57
CA MET A 68 19.18 1.58 -14.91
C MET A 68 20.21 1.02 -15.91
N GLY A 69 19.99 1.15 -17.23
CA GLY A 69 20.90 0.70 -18.29
C GLY A 69 21.22 1.81 -19.29
N ASP A 70 22.46 1.88 -19.79
CA ASP A 70 22.90 2.75 -20.90
C ASP A 70 22.47 4.24 -20.85
N GLY A 71 22.30 4.80 -19.65
CA GLY A 71 21.90 6.19 -19.46
C GLY A 71 20.42 6.48 -19.79
N THR A 72 19.64 5.47 -20.17
CA THR A 72 18.19 5.60 -20.35
C THR A 72 17.45 4.88 -19.24
N ILE A 73 16.33 5.46 -18.82
CA ILE A 73 15.32 4.67 -18.11
C ILE A 73 14.42 4.05 -19.17
N GLY A 74 14.35 2.73 -19.17
CA GLY A 74 13.26 1.99 -19.82
C GLY A 74 13.62 1.20 -21.08
N GLY A 75 13.06 -0.02 -21.13
CA GLY A 75 12.57 -0.70 -22.33
C GLY A 75 11.16 -0.22 -22.72
N ASP A 76 10.28 -1.11 -23.19
CA ASP A 76 8.92 -0.79 -23.68
C ASP A 76 7.88 -0.45 -22.56
N TRP A 77 8.27 0.36 -21.56
CA TRP A 77 7.55 0.48 -20.28
C TRP A 77 6.88 1.85 -20.05
N THR A 78 6.47 2.12 -18.80
CA THR A 78 5.59 3.26 -18.42
C THR A 78 6.22 4.64 -18.60
N VAL A 79 7.54 4.74 -18.45
CA VAL A 79 8.34 5.90 -18.85
C VAL A 79 9.27 5.43 -19.97
N THR A 80 9.04 5.89 -21.19
CA THR A 80 9.73 5.39 -22.39
C THR A 80 10.97 6.24 -22.72
N ARG A 81 12.10 5.54 -22.89
CA ARG A 81 13.35 5.98 -23.56
C ARG A 81 13.74 7.45 -23.41
N HIS A 82 13.65 7.98 -22.19
CA HIS A 82 14.26 9.27 -21.87
C HIS A 82 15.66 9.02 -21.29
N ALA A 83 16.65 9.74 -21.82
CA ALA A 83 18.01 9.68 -21.33
C ALA A 83 18.14 10.60 -20.10
N TYR A 84 18.69 10.07 -19.02
CA TYR A 84 18.97 10.78 -17.78
C TYR A 84 20.46 10.81 -17.50
N ASP A 85 20.92 11.92 -16.93
CA ASP A 85 22.29 12.10 -16.52
C ASP A 85 22.57 11.30 -15.25
N ALA A 86 23.81 10.83 -15.09
CA ALA A 86 24.24 10.09 -13.90
C ALA A 86 23.95 10.88 -12.60
N ALA A 87 24.07 12.21 -12.63
CA ALA A 87 23.78 13.08 -11.50
C ALA A 87 22.31 13.03 -11.07
N GLU A 88 21.38 12.84 -12.01
CA GLU A 88 19.94 12.76 -11.73
C GLU A 88 19.62 11.45 -10.98
N TYR A 89 20.18 10.33 -11.44
CA TYR A 89 20.07 9.04 -10.73
C TYR A 89 20.68 9.09 -9.33
N ILE A 90 21.88 9.67 -9.21
CA ILE A 90 22.57 9.80 -7.92
C ILE A 90 21.74 10.64 -6.95
N THR A 91 21.19 11.77 -7.42
CA THR A 91 20.35 12.65 -6.61
C THR A 91 19.05 11.96 -6.20
N ALA A 92 18.38 11.26 -7.13
CA ALA A 92 17.16 10.50 -6.84
C ALA A 92 17.41 9.42 -5.77
N MET A 93 18.51 8.69 -5.88
CA MET A 93 18.87 7.69 -4.87
C MET A 93 19.25 8.35 -3.54
N ALA A 94 19.94 9.48 -3.55
CA ALA A 94 20.24 10.24 -2.34
C ALA A 94 18.97 10.70 -1.63
N ILE A 95 17.95 11.15 -2.37
CA ILE A 95 16.62 11.49 -1.82
C ILE A 95 16.04 10.27 -1.08
N VAL A 96 16.04 9.10 -1.73
CA VAL A 96 15.53 7.85 -1.12
C VAL A 96 16.32 7.48 0.14
N VAL A 97 17.65 7.45 0.07
CA VAL A 97 18.50 7.08 1.22
C VAL A 97 18.28 8.04 2.38
N VAL A 98 18.35 9.35 2.13
CA VAL A 98 18.17 10.38 3.17
C VAL A 98 16.78 10.29 3.81
N PHE A 99 15.73 10.07 3.02
CA PHE A 99 14.37 9.88 3.52
C PHE A 99 14.25 8.65 4.43
N LEU A 100 14.97 7.57 4.09
CA LEU A 100 14.90 6.29 4.80
C LEU A 100 15.78 6.22 6.04
N LEU A 101 16.80 7.08 6.18
CA LEU A 101 17.72 7.08 7.33
C LEU A 101 17.01 7.06 8.68
N PRO A 102 16.00 7.92 8.96
CA PRO A 102 15.25 7.90 10.23
C PRO A 102 14.62 6.54 10.58
N PHE A 103 14.16 5.79 9.57
CA PHE A 103 13.52 4.49 9.78
C PHE A 103 14.49 3.42 10.29
N GLY A 104 15.80 3.60 10.03
CA GLY A 104 16.85 2.76 10.61
C GLY A 104 16.96 2.85 12.13
N PHE A 105 16.47 3.94 12.74
CA PHE A 105 16.58 4.20 14.18
C PHE A 105 15.34 3.79 14.98
N ILE A 106 14.17 3.71 14.36
CA ILE A 106 12.92 3.34 15.05
C ILE A 106 12.70 1.81 15.12
N SER A 107 11.79 1.37 15.99
CA SER A 107 11.24 0.01 15.96
C SER A 107 9.89 0.04 15.25
N MET A 108 9.69 -0.89 14.32
CA MET A 108 8.41 -1.12 13.62
C MET A 108 7.82 -2.49 13.99
N GLU A 109 8.20 -3.00 15.16
CA GLU A 109 7.65 -4.22 15.75
C GLU A 109 6.46 -3.84 16.63
N ALA A 110 5.30 -4.43 16.31
CA ALA A 110 4.07 -4.26 17.05
C ALA A 110 4.22 -4.88 18.44
N LYS A 111 3.63 -4.23 19.44
CA LYS A 111 3.41 -4.89 20.74
C LYS A 111 2.23 -5.84 20.62
N ASP A 112 2.25 -6.94 21.37
CA ASP A 112 1.11 -7.86 21.42
C ASP A 112 -0.17 -7.12 21.82
N PRO A 113 -1.29 -7.37 21.13
CA PRO A 113 -2.57 -6.72 21.41
C PRO A 113 -3.08 -7.14 22.79
N ASP A 114 -3.60 -6.19 23.55
CA ASP A 114 -4.29 -6.48 24.81
C ASP A 114 -5.54 -7.31 24.53
N THR A 115 -5.76 -8.36 25.33
CA THR A 115 -6.96 -9.21 25.24
C THR A 115 -8.16 -8.62 25.98
N THR A 116 -8.00 -7.48 26.66
CA THR A 116 -8.97 -6.95 27.64
C THR A 116 -9.90 -5.87 27.10
N THR A 117 -9.87 -5.57 25.80
CA THR A 117 -10.71 -4.49 25.24
C THR A 117 -12.16 -4.94 25.14
N ALA A 118 -13.09 -4.09 25.58
CA ALA A 118 -14.51 -4.31 25.39
C ALA A 118 -14.83 -4.41 23.89
N THR A 119 -15.63 -5.39 23.48
CA THR A 119 -15.80 -5.74 22.06
C THR A 119 -17.22 -5.48 21.54
N PRO A 120 -17.38 -5.02 20.30
CA PRO A 120 -18.70 -4.79 19.72
C PRO A 120 -19.46 -6.10 19.46
N PRO A 121 -20.78 -6.14 19.68
CA PRO A 121 -21.61 -7.30 19.34
C PRO A 121 -21.60 -7.58 17.83
N ALA A 122 -21.65 -8.86 17.45
CA ALA A 122 -21.55 -9.28 16.05
C ALA A 122 -22.72 -8.75 15.20
N GLU A 123 -23.92 -8.73 15.75
CA GLU A 123 -25.14 -8.29 15.05
C GLU A 123 -25.06 -6.81 14.68
N TRP A 124 -24.53 -5.99 15.60
CA TRP A 124 -24.28 -4.57 15.35
C TRP A 124 -23.22 -4.35 14.27
N MET A 125 -22.16 -5.14 14.29
CA MET A 125 -21.12 -5.06 13.25
C MET A 125 -21.66 -5.47 11.88
N LEU A 126 -22.51 -6.48 11.79
CA LEU A 126 -23.16 -6.84 10.53
C LEU A 126 -24.14 -5.76 10.07
N ALA A 127 -24.94 -5.18 10.97
CA ALA A 127 -25.88 -4.11 10.63
C ALA A 127 -25.14 -2.88 10.05
N LEU A 128 -24.03 -2.47 10.68
CA LEU A 128 -23.17 -1.42 10.15
C LEU A 128 -22.53 -1.81 8.82
N ASN A 129 -22.14 -3.06 8.64
CA ASN A 129 -21.57 -3.57 7.39
C ASN A 129 -22.59 -3.49 6.23
N ILE A 130 -23.83 -3.93 6.46
CA ILE A 130 -24.92 -3.87 5.48
C ILE A 130 -25.24 -2.42 5.13
N LEU A 131 -25.34 -1.54 6.14
CA LEU A 131 -25.57 -0.11 5.92
C LEU A 131 -24.43 0.51 5.09
N ALA A 132 -23.19 0.23 5.45
CA ALA A 132 -22.01 0.71 4.73
C ALA A 132 -21.99 0.23 3.28
N PHE A 133 -22.31 -1.05 3.06
CA PHE A 133 -22.46 -1.62 1.73
C PHE A 133 -23.53 -0.90 0.90
N SER A 134 -24.74 -0.72 1.45
CA SER A 134 -25.84 -0.05 0.75
C SER A 134 -25.49 1.40 0.39
N LEU A 135 -24.89 2.14 1.31
CA LEU A 135 -24.47 3.53 1.07
C LEU A 135 -23.32 3.61 0.06
N PHE A 136 -22.37 2.67 0.10
CA PHE A 136 -21.32 2.56 -0.91
C PHE A 136 -21.92 2.38 -2.31
N VAL A 137 -22.87 1.44 -2.47
CA VAL A 137 -23.52 1.18 -3.76
C VAL A 137 -24.25 2.41 -4.27
N VAL A 138 -25.00 3.11 -3.42
CA VAL A 138 -25.72 4.34 -3.80
C VAL A 138 -24.75 5.45 -4.21
N LEU A 139 -23.69 5.69 -3.43
CA LEU A 139 -22.71 6.74 -3.69
C LEU A 139 -21.76 6.45 -4.85
N GLN A 140 -21.72 5.19 -5.29
CA GLN A 140 -21.05 4.77 -6.52
C GLN A 140 -21.97 4.86 -7.73
N GLY A 141 -23.22 5.35 -7.63
CA GLY A 141 -24.14 5.42 -8.78
C GLY A 141 -24.96 4.16 -9.03
N GLY A 142 -24.95 3.20 -8.10
CA GLY A 142 -25.79 2.00 -8.13
C GLY A 142 -25.06 0.70 -8.46
N TRP A 143 -25.82 -0.39 -8.53
CA TRP A 143 -25.30 -1.76 -8.68
C TRP A 143 -24.51 -1.99 -9.96
N GLN A 144 -24.97 -1.43 -11.07
CA GLN A 144 -24.32 -1.58 -12.38
C GLN A 144 -22.90 -1.02 -12.30
N GLN A 145 -22.75 0.20 -11.77
CA GLN A 145 -21.46 0.87 -11.67
C GLN A 145 -20.47 0.15 -10.73
N VAL A 146 -20.96 -0.41 -9.62
CA VAL A 146 -20.11 -1.19 -8.71
C VAL A 146 -19.52 -2.41 -9.42
N LEU A 147 -20.31 -3.11 -10.23
CA LEU A 147 -19.93 -4.36 -10.88
C LEU A 147 -19.16 -4.19 -12.20
N LEU A 148 -19.17 -2.99 -12.80
CA LEU A 148 -18.45 -2.72 -14.03
C LEU A 148 -16.92 -2.91 -13.88
N PRO A 149 -16.22 -3.34 -14.94
CA PRO A 149 -14.77 -3.29 -15.01
C PRO A 149 -14.24 -1.89 -14.77
N ARG A 150 -13.03 -1.76 -14.24
CA ARG A 150 -12.47 -0.46 -13.83
C ARG A 150 -12.43 0.57 -14.96
N LEU A 151 -12.13 0.15 -16.20
CA LEU A 151 -12.03 1.05 -17.34
C LEU A 151 -13.40 1.57 -17.81
N ASP A 152 -14.48 0.83 -17.52
CA ASP A 152 -15.83 1.16 -17.97
C ASP A 152 -16.59 2.03 -16.95
N LYS A 153 -15.97 2.30 -15.79
CA LYS A 153 -16.59 3.13 -14.73
C LYS A 153 -16.58 4.61 -15.12
N THR A 154 -17.77 5.20 -15.16
CA THR A 154 -18.02 6.65 -15.15
C THR A 154 -17.73 7.29 -13.78
N TRP A 155 -16.53 7.86 -13.62
CA TRP A 155 -16.09 8.46 -12.35
C TRP A 155 -16.80 9.78 -11.98
N SER A 156 -17.50 10.41 -12.92
CA SER A 156 -18.27 11.64 -12.67
C SER A 156 -19.42 11.45 -11.66
N GLU A 157 -19.87 10.20 -11.49
CA GLU A 157 -20.99 9.86 -10.61
C GLU A 157 -20.54 9.38 -9.23
N ALA A 158 -19.25 9.04 -9.07
CA ALA A 158 -18.72 8.49 -7.84
C ALA A 158 -18.39 9.60 -6.83
N SER A 159 -19.04 9.55 -5.66
CA SER A 159 -18.71 10.46 -4.56
C SER A 159 -17.44 10.03 -3.84
N ALA A 160 -16.59 10.99 -3.48
CA ALA A 160 -15.42 10.77 -2.62
C ALA A 160 -15.80 10.16 -1.25
N LEU A 161 -17.04 10.39 -0.79
CA LEU A 161 -17.55 9.81 0.47
C LEU A 161 -17.72 8.29 0.39
N SER A 162 -17.84 7.71 -0.81
CA SER A 162 -17.97 6.25 -0.96
C SER A 162 -16.79 5.50 -0.33
N GLU A 163 -15.56 6.02 -0.40
CA GLU A 163 -14.39 5.38 0.21
C GLU A 163 -14.49 5.29 1.74
N ALA A 164 -15.18 6.22 2.40
CA ALA A 164 -15.44 6.14 3.84
C ALA A 164 -16.38 4.98 4.21
N PHE A 165 -17.38 4.71 3.37
CA PHE A 165 -18.29 3.57 3.58
C PHE A 165 -17.62 2.25 3.23
N LEU A 166 -16.76 2.20 2.22
CA LEU A 166 -15.93 1.03 1.99
C LEU A 166 -14.98 0.76 3.16
N ALA A 167 -14.38 1.81 3.74
CA ALA A 167 -13.55 1.68 4.93
C ALA A 167 -14.36 1.06 6.09
N LEU A 168 -15.58 1.54 6.33
CA LEU A 168 -16.47 1.01 7.35
C LEU A 168 -16.84 -0.45 7.09
N GLN A 169 -17.16 -0.79 5.85
CA GLN A 169 -17.43 -2.15 5.43
C GLN A 169 -16.22 -3.06 5.69
N THR A 170 -15.02 -2.63 5.28
CA THR A 170 -13.78 -3.41 5.47
C THR A 170 -13.48 -3.64 6.95
N VAL A 171 -13.54 -2.59 7.77
CA VAL A 171 -13.24 -2.68 9.21
C VAL A 171 -14.26 -3.56 9.92
N THR A 172 -15.55 -3.40 9.66
CA THR A 172 -16.60 -4.22 10.27
C THR A 172 -16.48 -5.69 9.86
N THR A 173 -16.15 -5.99 8.59
CA THR A 173 -15.84 -7.37 8.15
C THR A 173 -14.65 -7.94 8.91
N ALA A 174 -13.55 -7.19 9.06
CA ALA A 174 -12.37 -7.65 9.78
C ALA A 174 -12.65 -7.90 11.28
N VAL A 175 -13.44 -7.03 11.93
CA VAL A 175 -13.87 -7.20 13.33
C VAL A 175 -14.76 -8.45 13.49
N LEU A 176 -15.70 -8.68 12.57
CA LEU A 176 -16.55 -9.89 12.58
C LEU A 176 -15.72 -11.17 12.44
N VAL A 177 -14.74 -11.17 11.54
CA VAL A 177 -13.82 -12.30 11.37
C VAL A 177 -13.00 -12.53 12.64
N ALA A 178 -12.46 -11.47 13.24
CA ALA A 178 -11.72 -11.57 14.50
C ALA A 178 -12.59 -12.15 15.64
N ASN A 179 -13.85 -11.71 15.74
CA ASN A 179 -14.83 -12.24 16.69
C ASN A 179 -15.05 -13.75 16.49
N ALA A 180 -15.39 -14.18 15.27
CA ALA A 180 -15.63 -15.58 14.97
C ALA A 180 -14.40 -16.48 15.23
N ARG A 181 -13.18 -15.93 15.10
CA ARG A 181 -11.94 -16.66 15.42
C ARG A 181 -11.66 -16.75 16.91
N ALA A 182 -12.15 -15.81 17.71
CA ALA A 182 -12.00 -15.80 19.17
C ALA A 182 -13.10 -16.61 19.88
N ALA A 183 -14.36 -16.42 19.50
CA ALA A 183 -15.51 -17.09 20.11
C ALA A 183 -15.66 -18.58 19.72
N GLY A 184 -14.93 -19.04 18.69
CA GLY A 184 -15.09 -20.37 18.12
C GLY A 184 -16.18 -20.45 17.05
N ARG A 185 -16.26 -21.59 16.36
CA ARG A 185 -17.17 -21.77 15.20
C ARG A 185 -18.60 -22.08 15.65
N THR A 186 -19.41 -21.05 15.85
CA THR A 186 -20.87 -21.19 15.89
C THR A 186 -21.46 -20.94 14.50
N TRP A 187 -22.49 -21.69 14.11
CA TRP A 187 -23.13 -21.54 12.79
C TRP A 187 -23.71 -20.15 12.55
N SER A 188 -24.19 -19.48 13.60
CA SER A 188 -24.64 -18.10 13.52
C SER A 188 -23.50 -17.17 13.14
N LEU A 189 -22.38 -17.17 13.86
CA LEU A 189 -21.22 -16.33 13.55
C LEU A 189 -20.62 -16.64 12.18
N VAL A 190 -20.56 -17.91 11.78
CA VAL A 190 -20.12 -18.30 10.43
C VAL A 190 -21.01 -17.68 9.36
N THR A 191 -22.33 -17.70 9.55
CA THR A 191 -23.27 -17.07 8.63
C THR A 191 -23.08 -15.56 8.57
N LEU A 192 -22.94 -14.87 9.71
CA LEU A 192 -22.71 -13.41 9.74
C LEU A 192 -21.43 -13.02 9.01
N VAL A 193 -20.34 -13.76 9.25
CA VAL A 193 -19.06 -13.57 8.57
C VAL A 193 -19.17 -13.83 7.07
N ALA A 194 -19.86 -14.91 6.67
CA ALA A 194 -20.05 -15.24 5.26
C ALA A 194 -20.82 -14.14 4.52
N VAL A 195 -21.86 -13.57 5.13
CA VAL A 195 -22.59 -12.43 4.57
C VAL A 195 -21.67 -11.22 4.41
N ALA A 196 -20.94 -10.82 5.46
CA ALA A 196 -20.04 -9.66 5.41
C ALA A 196 -18.91 -9.81 4.36
N ILE A 197 -18.34 -11.02 4.23
CA ILE A 197 -17.35 -11.34 3.20
C ILE A 197 -17.98 -11.30 1.80
N GLY A 198 -19.18 -11.85 1.63
CA GLY A 198 -19.91 -11.81 0.35
C GLY A 198 -20.19 -10.38 -0.11
N LEU A 199 -20.64 -9.51 0.79
CA LEU A 199 -20.86 -8.09 0.49
C LEU A 199 -19.54 -7.38 0.13
N LEU A 200 -18.44 -7.68 0.82
CA LEU A 200 -17.13 -7.10 0.48
C LEU A 200 -16.59 -7.60 -0.86
N ALA A 201 -16.84 -8.87 -1.20
CA ALA A 201 -16.51 -9.43 -2.51
C ALA A 201 -17.29 -8.77 -3.65
N ILE A 202 -18.54 -8.38 -3.40
CA ILE A 202 -19.30 -7.60 -4.37
C ILE A 202 -18.67 -6.21 -4.58
N THR A 203 -18.33 -5.49 -3.50
CA THR A 203 -17.78 -4.13 -3.63
C THR A 203 -16.36 -4.11 -4.18
N ARG A 204 -15.53 -5.09 -3.80
CA ARG A 204 -14.12 -5.18 -4.18
C ARG A 204 -13.77 -6.61 -4.62
N ASN A 205 -13.98 -6.90 -5.90
CA ASN A 205 -13.51 -8.12 -6.55
C ASN A 205 -12.35 -7.84 -7.52
N PRO A 206 -11.60 -8.89 -7.92
CA PRO A 206 -10.51 -8.80 -8.90
C PRO A 206 -10.88 -8.21 -10.27
N PHE A 207 -12.16 -8.04 -10.60
CA PHE A 207 -12.61 -7.56 -11.90
C PHE A 207 -13.06 -6.10 -11.89
N ASN A 208 -13.41 -5.53 -10.72
CA ASN A 208 -14.01 -4.20 -10.62
C ASN A 208 -13.17 -3.16 -9.85
N ALA A 209 -12.10 -3.59 -9.18
CA ALA A 209 -11.31 -2.75 -8.28
C ALA A 209 -9.84 -2.76 -8.66
N SER A 210 -9.13 -1.66 -8.41
CA SER A 210 -7.69 -1.64 -8.60
C SER A 210 -7.00 -2.64 -7.65
N ARG A 211 -5.90 -3.27 -8.10
CA ARG A 211 -5.09 -4.19 -7.28
C ARG A 211 -4.71 -3.63 -5.91
N PHE A 212 -4.50 -2.32 -5.84
CA PHE A 212 -4.15 -1.61 -4.62
C PHE A 212 -5.32 -1.46 -3.65
N SER A 213 -6.50 -1.11 -4.17
CA SER A 213 -7.73 -1.10 -3.38
C SER A 213 -8.09 -2.50 -2.88
N LEU A 214 -7.80 -3.54 -3.66
CA LEU A 214 -7.98 -4.93 -3.25
C LEU A 214 -7.07 -5.29 -2.08
N LEU A 215 -5.78 -4.94 -2.14
CA LEU A 215 -4.87 -5.16 -1.01
C LEU A 215 -5.33 -4.41 0.24
N ALA A 216 -5.66 -3.12 0.12
CA ALA A 216 -6.12 -2.29 1.23
C ALA A 216 -7.43 -2.79 1.87
N ALA A 217 -8.32 -3.41 1.09
CA ALA A 217 -9.57 -3.99 1.59
C ALA A 217 -9.39 -5.41 2.17
N TRP A 218 -8.64 -6.28 1.48
CA TRP A 218 -8.62 -7.71 1.80
C TRP A 218 -7.51 -8.13 2.75
N VAL A 219 -6.35 -7.45 2.77
CA VAL A 219 -5.26 -7.80 3.68
C VAL A 219 -5.66 -7.66 5.16
N PRO A 220 -6.40 -6.61 5.60
CA PRO A 220 -6.86 -6.54 6.99
C PRO A 220 -7.77 -7.69 7.38
N VAL A 221 -8.69 -8.09 6.48
CA VAL A 221 -9.59 -9.23 6.68
C VAL A 221 -8.82 -10.55 6.71
N GLY A 222 -7.88 -10.76 5.78
CA GLY A 222 -7.05 -11.95 5.73
C GLY A 222 -6.17 -12.10 6.98
N LEU A 223 -5.57 -11.02 7.45
CA LEU A 223 -4.81 -11.03 8.72
C LEU A 223 -5.73 -11.29 9.92
N ALA A 224 -6.96 -10.78 9.93
CA ALA A 224 -7.94 -11.14 10.96
C ALA A 224 -8.27 -12.64 10.96
N MET A 225 -8.41 -13.27 9.78
CA MET A 225 -8.60 -14.72 9.67
C MET A 225 -7.43 -15.51 10.28
N LEU A 226 -6.21 -14.99 10.10
CA LEU A 226 -4.97 -15.53 10.66
C LEU A 226 -4.67 -15.09 12.09
N ARG A 227 -5.65 -14.50 12.81
CA ARG A 227 -5.47 -13.96 14.18
C ARG A 227 -4.33 -12.94 14.31
N GLY A 228 -4.04 -12.20 13.24
CA GLY A 228 -2.92 -11.26 13.15
C GLY A 228 -1.54 -11.94 13.15
N ARG A 229 -1.48 -13.26 13.03
CA ARG A 229 -0.24 -14.05 13.11
C ARG A 229 0.03 -14.76 11.79
N LEU A 230 0.62 -14.03 10.84
CA LEU A 230 1.23 -14.64 9.65
C LEU A 230 2.72 -14.81 9.92
N GLN A 231 3.29 -16.00 9.73
CA GLN A 231 4.74 -16.17 9.87
C GLN A 231 5.46 -15.37 8.78
N ALA A 232 6.60 -14.77 9.12
CA ALA A 232 7.36 -13.97 8.16
C ALA A 232 7.74 -14.77 6.91
N ALA A 233 8.09 -16.06 7.06
CA ALA A 233 8.45 -16.94 5.94
C ALA A 233 7.35 -17.00 4.88
N TRP A 234 6.13 -17.25 5.34
CA TRP A 234 4.95 -17.29 4.49
C TRP A 234 4.63 -15.93 3.90
N PHE A 235 4.83 -14.84 4.64
CA PHE A 235 4.69 -13.50 4.08
C PHE A 235 5.62 -13.29 2.88
N TYR A 236 6.93 -13.54 3.00
CA TYR A 236 7.86 -13.35 1.88
C TYR A 236 7.52 -14.27 0.70
N ALA A 237 7.19 -15.54 0.97
CA ALA A 237 6.79 -16.48 -0.09
C ALA A 237 5.52 -16.00 -0.84
N VAL A 238 4.49 -15.59 -0.09
CA VAL A 238 3.23 -15.07 -0.67
C VAL A 238 3.46 -13.73 -1.36
N ALA A 239 4.30 -12.84 -0.82
CA ALA A 239 4.58 -11.54 -1.43
C ALA A 239 5.34 -11.68 -2.75
N LEU A 240 6.30 -12.61 -2.83
CA LEU A 240 7.00 -12.95 -4.08
C LEU A 240 6.05 -13.60 -5.08
N PHE A 241 5.26 -14.58 -4.66
CA PHE A 241 4.23 -15.17 -5.53
C PHE A 241 3.25 -14.10 -6.02
N ALA A 242 2.84 -13.17 -5.15
CA ALA A 242 1.94 -12.10 -5.50
C ALA A 242 2.57 -11.14 -6.52
N LEU A 243 3.83 -10.77 -6.35
CA LEU A 243 4.53 -9.88 -7.27
C LEU A 243 4.73 -10.52 -8.65
N LEU A 244 5.09 -11.80 -8.69
CA LEU A 244 5.50 -12.50 -9.90
C LEU A 244 4.34 -13.09 -10.69
N VAL A 245 3.29 -13.53 -10.00
CA VAL A 245 2.17 -14.25 -10.63
C VAL A 245 0.87 -13.48 -10.48
N LEU A 246 0.50 -13.11 -9.25
CA LEU A 246 -0.82 -12.52 -9.00
C LEU A 246 -0.94 -11.11 -9.59
N PHE A 247 0.08 -10.27 -9.48
CA PHE A 247 0.05 -8.87 -9.90
C PHE A 247 -0.05 -8.70 -11.42
N PRO A 248 0.69 -9.45 -12.26
CA PRO A 248 0.48 -9.47 -13.70
C PRO A 248 -0.97 -9.82 -14.05
N ILE A 249 -1.50 -10.92 -13.49
CA ILE A 249 -2.87 -11.37 -13.74
C ILE A 249 -3.89 -10.30 -13.31
N LEU A 250 -3.77 -9.78 -12.08
CA LEU A 250 -4.63 -8.72 -11.58
C LEU A 250 -4.51 -7.45 -12.41
N SER A 251 -3.35 -7.13 -12.98
CA SER A 251 -3.19 -5.93 -13.83
C SER A 251 -4.08 -5.99 -15.06
N ILE A 252 -4.28 -7.18 -15.64
CA ILE A 252 -5.14 -7.39 -16.81
C ILE A 252 -6.61 -7.51 -16.40
N THR A 253 -6.92 -8.40 -15.45
CA THR A 253 -8.30 -8.70 -15.05
C THR A 253 -9.00 -7.52 -14.37
N THR A 254 -8.26 -6.70 -13.61
CA THR A 254 -8.85 -5.50 -12.99
C THR A 254 -9.17 -4.39 -13.99
N ARG A 255 -8.50 -4.39 -15.16
CA ARG A 255 -8.71 -3.39 -16.22
C ARG A 255 -9.82 -3.81 -17.18
N LEU A 256 -9.75 -5.05 -17.66
CA LEU A 256 -10.60 -5.57 -18.75
C LEU A 256 -11.71 -6.51 -18.26
N GLY A 257 -11.80 -6.76 -16.95
CA GLY A 257 -12.78 -7.67 -16.38
C GLY A 257 -12.59 -9.11 -16.87
N LEU A 258 -13.70 -9.81 -17.13
CA LEU A 258 -13.70 -11.21 -17.59
C LEU A 258 -13.07 -11.39 -18.96
N VAL A 259 -13.13 -10.38 -19.84
CA VAL A 259 -12.51 -10.43 -21.18
C VAL A 259 -10.99 -10.54 -21.07
N GLY A 260 -10.41 -9.90 -20.05
CA GLY A 260 -8.98 -9.95 -19.77
C GLY A 260 -8.43 -11.33 -19.44
N LEU A 261 -9.29 -12.30 -19.04
CA LEU A 261 -8.84 -13.66 -18.76
C LEU A 261 -8.25 -14.36 -19.99
N GLY A 262 -8.75 -14.04 -21.19
CA GLY A 262 -8.21 -14.58 -22.44
C GLY A 262 -6.84 -14.04 -22.82
N GLN A 263 -6.38 -12.94 -22.20
CA GLN A 263 -5.07 -12.32 -22.45
C GLN A 263 -4.02 -12.73 -21.39
N VAL A 264 -4.39 -13.60 -20.45
CA VAL A 264 -3.45 -14.10 -19.43
C VAL A 264 -2.41 -15.04 -20.06
N GLU A 265 -2.74 -15.69 -21.17
CA GLU A 265 -1.81 -16.56 -21.91
C GLU A 265 -0.64 -15.80 -22.52
N ASP A 266 -0.80 -14.49 -22.77
CA ASP A 266 0.24 -13.62 -23.34
C ASP A 266 1.23 -13.08 -22.29
N ILE A 267 1.05 -13.44 -21.00
CA ILE A 267 1.94 -12.98 -19.93
C ILE A 267 3.25 -13.79 -19.95
N ASP A 268 4.34 -13.13 -20.34
CA ASP A 268 5.69 -13.69 -20.15
C ASP A 268 6.11 -13.58 -18.68
N PHE A 269 5.99 -14.67 -17.93
CA PHE A 269 6.41 -14.73 -16.53
C PHE A 269 7.93 -14.69 -16.34
N ALA A 270 8.72 -15.10 -17.35
CA ALA A 270 10.18 -15.07 -17.28
C ALA A 270 10.70 -13.63 -17.38
N ASP A 271 10.12 -12.84 -18.28
CA ASP A 271 10.43 -11.41 -18.38
C ASP A 271 9.95 -10.64 -17.13
N ASN A 272 8.80 -11.00 -16.56
CA ASN A 272 8.30 -10.39 -15.31
C ASN A 272 9.18 -10.68 -14.07
N LEU A 273 9.92 -11.80 -14.07
CA LEU A 273 10.87 -12.14 -13.00
C LEU A 273 12.09 -11.20 -12.99
N LEU A 274 12.56 -10.82 -14.18
CA LEU A 274 13.78 -10.02 -14.38
C LEU A 274 13.49 -8.53 -14.62
N SER A 275 12.25 -8.19 -14.94
CA SER A 275 11.77 -6.82 -15.08
C SER A 275 10.44 -6.70 -14.36
N THR A 276 10.42 -6.08 -13.18
CA THR A 276 9.14 -5.80 -12.50
C THR A 276 8.47 -4.61 -13.19
N PRO A 277 7.58 -4.82 -14.19
CA PRO A 277 7.17 -3.76 -15.13
C PRO A 277 6.19 -2.78 -14.49
N PHE A 278 5.76 -3.11 -13.27
CA PHE A 278 4.79 -2.38 -12.51
C PHE A 278 5.43 -1.52 -11.44
N VAL A 279 6.74 -1.27 -11.43
CA VAL A 279 7.44 -0.52 -10.37
C VAL A 279 8.20 0.66 -10.98
N ASP A 280 7.46 1.74 -11.22
CA ASP A 280 7.84 2.98 -11.92
C ASP A 280 8.25 4.13 -10.98
N ILE A 281 8.20 3.92 -9.66
CA ILE A 281 8.42 4.98 -8.67
C ILE A 281 9.82 5.59 -8.69
N PHE A 282 10.86 4.78 -8.91
CA PHE A 282 12.21 5.32 -8.97
C PHE A 282 12.38 6.17 -10.22
N ASP A 283 11.85 5.72 -11.36
CA ASP A 283 11.87 6.45 -12.63
C ASP A 283 11.25 7.85 -12.49
N THR A 284 10.06 7.93 -11.89
CA THR A 284 9.39 9.22 -11.67
C THR A 284 10.14 10.08 -10.66
N THR A 285 10.88 9.49 -9.72
CA THR A 285 11.77 10.22 -8.82
C THR A 285 12.99 10.80 -9.55
N VAL A 286 13.59 10.06 -10.49
CA VAL A 286 14.67 10.60 -11.35
C VAL A 286 14.13 11.75 -12.20
N HIS A 287 12.94 11.58 -12.79
CA HIS A 287 12.31 12.65 -13.56
C HIS A 287 11.97 13.87 -12.71
N ALA A 288 11.58 13.68 -11.45
CA ALA A 288 11.36 14.79 -10.53
C ALA A 288 12.63 15.61 -10.27
N VAL A 289 13.79 14.96 -10.20
CA VAL A 289 15.07 15.69 -10.09
C VAL A 289 15.32 16.56 -11.32
N ARG A 290 15.11 16.01 -12.52
CA ARG A 290 15.20 16.76 -13.78
C ARG A 290 14.23 17.94 -13.79
N PHE A 291 12.98 17.69 -13.46
CA PHE A 291 11.92 18.69 -13.43
C PHE A 291 12.31 19.85 -12.50
N MET A 292 12.84 19.56 -11.31
CA MET A 292 13.28 20.58 -10.36
C MET A 292 14.59 21.29 -10.75
N SER A 293 15.30 20.85 -11.79
CA SER A 293 16.46 21.59 -12.31
C SER A 293 16.06 22.86 -13.07
N THR A 294 14.80 22.93 -13.51
CA THR A 294 14.24 24.04 -14.29
C THR A 294 13.11 24.76 -13.57
N HIS A 295 12.73 24.32 -12.36
CA HIS A 295 11.64 24.88 -11.57
C HIS A 295 12.13 25.30 -10.19
N ASP A 296 11.54 26.38 -9.67
CA ASP A 296 11.73 26.79 -8.29
C ASP A 296 11.06 25.80 -7.32
N TRP A 297 11.51 25.83 -6.07
CA TRP A 297 10.90 25.04 -4.99
C TRP A 297 9.42 25.39 -4.80
N MET A 298 8.60 24.36 -4.54
CA MET A 298 7.13 24.47 -4.45
C MET A 298 6.65 24.91 -3.05
N LEU A 299 7.58 25.14 -2.11
CA LEU A 299 7.36 25.78 -0.81
C LEU A 299 6.23 25.20 0.06
N GLY A 300 5.99 23.90 -0.03
CA GLY A 300 5.05 23.17 0.82
C GLY A 300 3.72 22.83 0.13
N GLU A 301 3.52 23.25 -1.11
CA GLU A 301 2.32 22.94 -1.89
C GLU A 301 2.09 21.43 -2.03
N LYS A 302 3.14 20.65 -2.28
CA LYS A 302 3.02 19.21 -2.56
C LYS A 302 2.67 18.44 -1.28
N LEU A 303 3.39 18.70 -0.20
CA LEU A 303 3.12 18.14 1.13
C LEU A 303 1.75 18.58 1.67
N LEU A 304 1.32 19.82 1.41
CA LEU A 304 -0.01 20.29 1.78
C LEU A 304 -1.10 19.54 1.00
N ALA A 305 -0.91 19.30 -0.30
CA ALA A 305 -1.83 18.50 -1.10
C ALA A 305 -1.95 17.06 -0.57
N VAL A 306 -0.83 16.47 -0.16
CA VAL A 306 -0.78 15.12 0.45
C VAL A 306 -1.47 15.12 1.82
N GLY A 307 -1.14 16.06 2.72
CA GLY A 307 -1.69 16.12 4.07
C GLY A 307 -3.19 16.43 4.11
N LEU A 308 -3.65 17.29 3.20
CA LEU A 308 -5.05 17.70 3.07
C LEU A 308 -5.75 17.00 1.88
N PHE A 309 -5.32 15.79 1.55
CA PHE A 309 -5.88 15.01 0.44
C PHE A 309 -7.41 14.85 0.58
N PHE A 310 -7.93 14.78 1.81
CA PHE A 310 -9.35 14.56 2.11
C PHE A 310 -10.23 15.80 1.90
N VAL A 311 -9.65 16.99 1.77
CA VAL A 311 -10.41 18.22 1.50
C VAL A 311 -10.89 18.19 0.04
N PRO A 312 -12.21 18.16 -0.22
CA PRO A 312 -12.75 18.12 -1.58
C PRO A 312 -12.47 19.42 -2.34
N ARG A 313 -12.29 19.31 -3.66
CA ARG A 313 -12.10 20.46 -4.57
C ARG A 313 -13.27 21.46 -4.54
N ALA A 314 -14.48 21.01 -4.23
CA ALA A 314 -15.63 21.89 -4.08
C ALA A 314 -15.48 22.88 -2.90
N LEU A 315 -14.78 22.48 -1.83
CA LEU A 315 -14.50 23.34 -0.67
C LEU A 315 -13.19 24.13 -0.84
N TRP A 316 -12.25 23.60 -1.64
CA TRP A 316 -10.99 24.26 -1.95
C TRP A 316 -10.65 24.12 -3.43
N PRO A 317 -11.21 24.99 -4.30
CA PRO A 317 -11.00 24.90 -5.74
C PRO A 317 -9.52 24.97 -6.13
N ASN A 318 -8.78 25.88 -5.48
CA ASN A 318 -7.35 26.14 -5.71
C ASN A 318 -6.43 25.23 -4.88
N LYS A 319 -6.90 24.04 -4.47
CA LYS A 319 -6.05 23.06 -3.77
C LYS A 319 -4.79 22.75 -4.61
N PRO A 320 -3.59 22.66 -4.04
CA PRO A 320 -2.43 22.26 -4.83
C PRO A 320 -2.60 20.83 -5.35
N ILE A 321 -1.95 20.53 -6.47
CA ILE A 321 -1.86 19.16 -7.01
C ILE A 321 -0.65 18.45 -6.39
N VAL A 322 -0.75 17.14 -6.23
CA VAL A 322 0.33 16.31 -5.71
C VAL A 322 1.44 16.20 -6.76
N GLY A 323 2.71 16.09 -6.34
CA GLY A 323 3.86 16.10 -7.24
C GLY A 323 3.80 14.98 -8.28
N GLY A 324 3.23 13.83 -7.93
CA GLY A 324 3.01 12.73 -8.87
C GLY A 324 2.18 13.09 -10.10
N LEU A 325 1.22 14.01 -9.97
CA LEU A 325 0.41 14.48 -11.10
C LEU A 325 1.16 15.53 -11.94
N ASP A 326 2.01 16.36 -11.33
CA ASP A 326 2.88 17.28 -12.07
C ASP A 326 3.86 16.48 -12.94
N ILE A 327 4.54 15.52 -12.33
CA ILE A 327 5.53 14.67 -12.99
C ILE A 327 4.88 13.75 -14.03
N GLY A 328 3.74 13.15 -13.69
CA GLY A 328 2.99 12.34 -14.65
C GLY A 328 2.46 13.15 -15.83
N GLY A 329 1.97 14.38 -15.58
CA GLY A 329 1.52 15.29 -16.63
C GLY A 329 2.66 15.73 -17.55
N ASP A 330 3.83 16.05 -17.00
CA ASP A 330 5.02 16.40 -17.77
C ASP A 330 5.48 15.23 -18.67
N LEU A 331 5.53 14.01 -18.11
CA LEU A 331 5.87 12.79 -18.84
C LEU A 331 4.83 12.46 -19.93
N LEU A 332 3.54 12.62 -19.65
CA LEU A 332 2.47 12.40 -20.63
C LEU A 332 2.54 13.41 -21.77
N ASN A 333 2.73 14.70 -21.47
CA ASN A 333 2.84 15.76 -22.46
C ASN A 333 4.11 15.59 -23.33
N GLY A 334 5.18 15.07 -22.76
CA GLY A 334 6.40 14.70 -23.48
C GLY A 334 6.29 13.40 -24.30
N GLY A 335 5.15 12.71 -24.29
CA GLY A 335 4.96 11.43 -24.98
C GLY A 335 5.75 10.26 -24.36
N MET A 336 6.25 10.45 -23.13
CA MET A 336 7.08 9.48 -22.41
C MET A 336 6.24 8.54 -21.53
N ALA A 337 4.99 8.91 -21.22
CA ALA A 337 4.08 8.07 -20.45
C ALA A 337 2.70 7.96 -21.11
N GLY A 338 2.03 6.83 -20.92
CA GLY A 338 0.66 6.62 -21.41
C GLY A 338 -0.44 7.20 -20.51
N THR A 339 -0.08 7.73 -19.33
CA THR A 339 -1.01 8.33 -18.36
C THR A 339 -0.25 9.25 -17.41
N ASP A 340 -0.95 10.25 -16.87
CA ASP A 340 -0.49 11.15 -15.82
C ASP A 340 -0.59 10.55 -14.41
N ASN A 341 -1.30 9.42 -14.26
CA ASN A 341 -1.51 8.75 -12.98
C ASN A 341 -0.40 7.74 -12.68
N LEU A 342 0.81 8.25 -12.46
CA LEU A 342 2.00 7.45 -12.19
C LEU A 342 2.27 7.28 -10.69
N SER A 343 3.04 6.27 -10.34
CA SER A 343 3.56 6.10 -8.98
C SER A 343 4.51 7.25 -8.63
N PHE A 344 4.43 7.78 -7.41
CA PHE A 344 5.31 8.87 -6.99
C PHE A 344 5.72 8.72 -5.53
N PHE A 345 7.01 8.94 -5.27
CA PHE A 345 7.58 8.78 -3.94
C PHE A 345 7.25 9.99 -3.07
N ILE A 346 6.71 9.78 -1.87
CA ILE A 346 6.43 10.87 -0.93
C ILE A 346 7.69 11.66 -0.52
N GLY A 347 8.87 11.02 -0.54
CA GLY A 347 10.14 11.72 -0.34
C GLY A 347 10.47 12.67 -1.50
N ALA A 348 10.00 12.37 -2.71
CA ALA A 348 10.13 13.26 -3.86
C ALA A 348 9.15 14.45 -3.77
N ASP A 349 7.93 14.27 -3.24
CA ASP A 349 7.05 15.41 -2.92
C ASP A 349 7.74 16.37 -1.94
N ALA A 350 8.37 15.83 -0.89
CA ALA A 350 9.12 16.62 0.08
C ALA A 350 10.35 17.33 -0.54
N TYR A 351 11.02 16.66 -1.50
CA TYR A 351 12.10 17.25 -2.27
C TYR A 351 11.61 18.41 -3.15
N MET A 352 10.49 18.26 -3.87
CA MET A 352 9.94 19.33 -4.70
C MET A 352 9.58 20.59 -3.89
N ASP A 353 9.15 20.41 -2.64
CA ASP A 353 8.80 21.53 -1.76
C ASP A 353 10.00 22.27 -1.16
N PHE A 354 11.01 21.55 -0.64
CA PHE A 354 12.09 22.15 0.16
C PHE A 354 13.48 21.51 -0.07
N GLY A 355 13.68 20.83 -1.19
CA GLY A 355 14.90 20.09 -1.49
C GLY A 355 15.24 19.05 -0.43
N PHE A 356 16.53 18.82 -0.19
CA PHE A 356 16.98 17.84 0.82
C PHE A 356 16.53 18.16 2.25
N VAL A 357 16.29 19.43 2.58
CA VAL A 357 15.73 19.80 3.90
C VAL A 357 14.33 19.20 4.05
N GLY A 358 13.51 19.31 3.01
CA GLY A 358 12.18 18.68 2.98
C GLY A 358 12.26 17.17 3.11
N VAL A 359 13.19 16.53 2.40
CA VAL A 359 13.41 15.07 2.45
C VAL A 359 13.73 14.59 3.87
N VAL A 360 14.65 15.28 4.57
CA VAL A 360 15.01 14.95 5.97
C VAL A 360 13.81 15.11 6.88
N MET A 361 13.10 16.24 6.79
CA MET A 361 11.93 16.52 7.62
C MET A 361 10.79 15.52 7.36
N GLY A 362 10.50 15.22 6.10
CA GLY A 362 9.48 14.25 5.70
C GLY A 362 9.81 12.84 6.19
N GLY A 363 11.07 12.41 6.04
CA GLY A 363 11.53 11.12 6.55
C GLY A 363 11.42 11.01 8.07
N LEU A 364 11.81 12.05 8.81
CA LEU A 364 11.70 12.10 10.27
C LEU A 364 10.24 12.04 10.72
N LEU A 365 9.36 12.86 10.14
CA LEU A 365 7.94 12.90 10.50
C LEU A 365 7.25 11.56 10.24
N LEU A 366 7.49 10.96 9.07
CA LEU A 366 6.87 9.68 8.74
C LEU A 366 7.43 8.54 9.59
N ALA A 367 8.73 8.54 9.90
CA ALA A 367 9.32 7.57 10.83
C ALA A 367 8.71 7.68 12.23
N LEU A 368 8.53 8.89 12.76
CA LEU A 368 7.86 9.11 14.05
C LEU A 368 6.41 8.62 14.04
N PHE A 369 5.67 8.92 12.96
CA PHE A 369 4.30 8.43 12.79
C PHE A 369 4.26 6.89 12.77
N THR A 370 5.14 6.25 12.01
CA THR A 370 5.22 4.77 11.96
C THR A 370 5.60 4.17 13.31
N ALA A 371 6.53 4.78 14.04
CA ALA A 371 6.90 4.33 15.38
C ALA A 371 5.73 4.43 16.36
N GLN A 372 5.01 5.56 16.35
CA GLN A 372 3.83 5.76 17.18
C GLN A 372 2.71 4.78 16.82
N ALA A 373 2.46 4.57 15.52
CA ALA A 373 1.43 3.65 15.05
C ALA A 373 1.76 2.19 15.43
N SER A 374 3.03 1.78 15.36
CA SER A 374 3.50 0.45 15.77
C SER A 374 3.43 0.24 17.29
N ALA A 375 3.59 1.31 18.07
CA ALA A 375 3.47 1.25 19.52
C ALA A 375 2.00 1.35 20.02
N SER A 376 1.09 1.77 19.14
CA SER A 376 -0.31 2.01 19.48
C SER A 376 -1.07 0.72 19.72
N ARG A 377 -1.91 0.70 20.76
CA ARG A 377 -2.85 -0.40 21.03
C ARG A 377 -4.24 -0.17 20.46
N LEU A 378 -4.47 1.01 19.85
CA LEU A 378 -5.75 1.35 19.24
C LEU A 378 -6.09 0.36 18.12
N GLY A 379 -7.38 0.08 17.93
CA GLY A 379 -7.86 -0.84 16.91
C GLY A 379 -7.57 -2.32 17.21
N SER A 380 -7.31 -2.66 18.47
CA SER A 380 -7.14 -4.06 18.90
C SER A 380 -8.48 -4.65 19.34
N PHE A 381 -8.95 -5.66 18.61
CA PHE A 381 -10.22 -6.33 18.86
C PHE A 381 -10.00 -7.84 18.89
N TYR A 382 -10.55 -8.53 19.90
CA TYR A 382 -10.49 -9.99 20.00
C TYR A 382 -9.05 -10.56 19.91
N GLY A 383 -8.06 -9.84 20.48
CA GLY A 383 -6.65 -10.23 20.44
C GLY A 383 -5.99 -10.08 19.06
N VAL A 384 -6.59 -9.32 18.14
CA VAL A 384 -6.04 -9.00 16.81
C VAL A 384 -5.91 -7.48 16.69
N SER A 385 -4.72 -6.99 16.32
CA SER A 385 -4.54 -5.57 16.05
C SER A 385 -4.87 -5.23 14.59
N LEU A 386 -6.09 -4.74 14.37
CA LEU A 386 -6.57 -4.39 13.03
C LEU A 386 -5.91 -3.11 12.51
N LEU A 387 -5.49 -2.19 13.39
CA LEU A 387 -4.72 -1.01 12.99
C LEU A 387 -3.41 -1.41 12.30
N HIS A 388 -2.68 -2.37 12.88
CA HIS A 388 -1.45 -2.90 12.29
C HIS A 388 -1.73 -3.56 10.94
N ALA A 389 -2.82 -4.32 10.84
CA ALA A 389 -3.21 -4.97 9.60
C ALA A 389 -3.56 -3.95 8.49
N VAL A 390 -4.24 -2.86 8.83
CA VAL A 390 -4.53 -1.73 7.92
C VAL A 390 -3.24 -1.05 7.46
N ILE A 391 -2.31 -0.77 8.37
CA ILE A 391 -1.02 -0.13 8.02
C ILE A 391 -0.21 -1.04 7.07
N ILE A 392 -0.11 -2.34 7.40
CA ILE A 392 0.53 -3.33 6.53
C ILE A 392 -0.12 -3.32 5.14
N ALA A 393 -1.45 -3.26 5.06
CA ALA A 393 -2.17 -3.26 3.80
C ALA A 393 -1.96 -1.99 2.97
N SER A 394 -1.78 -0.82 3.61
CA SER A 394 -1.65 0.47 2.94
C SER A 394 -0.21 0.80 2.52
N LEU A 395 0.80 0.28 3.22
CA LEU A 395 2.22 0.57 2.98
C LEU A 395 2.69 0.41 1.52
N PRO A 396 2.32 -0.66 0.78
CA PRO A 396 2.72 -0.81 -0.62
C PRO A 396 2.31 0.35 -1.52
N ILE A 397 1.25 1.09 -1.17
CA ILE A 397 0.82 2.26 -1.93
C ILE A 397 1.26 3.56 -1.25
N MET A 398 1.28 3.64 0.07
CA MET A 398 1.76 4.86 0.74
C MET A 398 3.24 5.15 0.42
N LEU A 399 4.06 4.11 0.24
CA LEU A 399 5.45 4.27 -0.17
C LEU A 399 5.63 4.45 -1.68
N ARG A 400 4.63 4.06 -2.48
CA ARG A 400 4.74 3.90 -3.93
C ARG A 400 3.92 4.89 -4.74
N GLY A 401 2.64 4.94 -4.45
CA GLY A 401 1.62 5.42 -5.35
C GLY A 401 1.33 6.90 -5.18
N PRO A 402 0.52 7.46 -6.09
CA PRO A 402 -0.07 8.76 -5.87
C PRO A 402 -0.89 8.64 -4.59
N VAL A 403 -0.38 9.25 -3.52
CA VAL A 403 -0.86 9.06 -2.16
C VAL A 403 -2.39 9.22 -2.08
N GLY A 404 -2.95 10.10 -2.90
CA GLY A 404 -4.39 10.35 -3.03
C GLY A 404 -5.26 9.15 -3.45
N ALA A 405 -4.72 8.08 -4.04
CA ALA A 405 -5.53 6.93 -4.50
C ALA A 405 -5.90 5.94 -3.37
N VAL A 406 -5.07 5.80 -2.33
CA VAL A 406 -5.28 4.81 -1.25
C VAL A 406 -5.25 5.44 0.13
N LEU A 407 -4.60 6.60 0.30
CA LEU A 407 -4.64 7.32 1.56
C LEU A 407 -6.07 7.61 2.06
N PRO A 408 -7.08 7.94 1.21
CA PRO A 408 -8.45 8.10 1.68
C PRO A 408 -9.01 6.88 2.38
N LEU A 409 -8.87 5.71 1.75
CA LEU A 409 -9.37 4.46 2.30
C LEU A 409 -8.67 4.13 3.61
N ALA A 410 -7.33 4.16 3.63
CA ALA A 410 -6.54 3.87 4.83
C ALA A 410 -6.83 4.84 5.98
N ALA A 411 -6.91 6.15 5.70
CA ALA A 411 -7.24 7.16 6.69
C ALA A 411 -8.64 6.94 7.28
N CYS A 412 -9.64 6.67 6.42
CA CYS A 412 -10.99 6.35 6.88
C CYS A 412 -11.02 5.07 7.74
N GLN A 413 -10.29 4.03 7.34
CA GLN A 413 -10.18 2.79 8.13
C GLN A 413 -9.58 3.07 9.52
N ILE A 414 -8.51 3.86 9.59
CA ILE A 414 -7.88 4.27 10.86
C ILE A 414 -8.86 5.06 11.74
N VAL A 415 -9.55 6.06 11.17
CA VAL A 415 -10.54 6.86 11.91
C VAL A 415 -11.66 5.98 12.48
N ILE A 416 -12.18 5.05 11.69
CA ILE A 416 -13.24 4.13 12.11
C ILE A 416 -12.75 3.20 13.23
N LEU A 417 -11.52 2.67 13.11
CA LEU A 417 -10.91 1.88 14.18
C LEU A 417 -10.76 2.68 15.47
N ILE A 418 -10.36 3.96 15.39
CA ILE A 418 -10.25 4.85 16.56
C ILE A 418 -11.63 5.05 17.21
N ILE A 419 -12.67 5.33 16.40
CA ILE A 419 -14.04 5.50 16.89
C ILE A 419 -14.50 4.22 17.60
N LEU A 420 -14.40 3.07 16.93
CA LEU A 420 -14.82 1.77 17.49
C LEU A 420 -14.04 1.40 18.77
N SER A 421 -12.76 1.79 18.87
CA SER A 421 -11.93 1.50 20.05
C SER A 421 -12.27 2.37 21.26
N ARG A 422 -12.87 3.55 21.03
CA ARG A 422 -13.24 4.50 22.10
C ARG A 422 -14.69 4.36 22.53
N THR A 423 -15.51 3.68 21.74
CA THR A 423 -16.90 3.36 22.12
C THR A 423 -16.92 2.37 23.28
N GLU A 424 -17.62 2.71 24.35
CA GLU A 424 -17.84 1.79 25.47
C GLU A 424 -18.80 0.66 25.06
N TRP A 425 -18.24 -0.53 24.82
CA TRP A 425 -19.04 -1.72 24.57
C TRP A 425 -19.40 -2.41 25.88
N ARG A 426 -20.66 -2.81 26.06
CA ARG A 426 -21.15 -3.39 27.32
C ARG A 426 -20.99 -4.92 27.44
N GLN A 427 -20.26 -5.57 26.54
CA GLN A 427 -20.16 -7.03 26.55
C GLN A 427 -18.91 -7.54 27.28
N PRO A 428 -19.07 -8.50 28.22
CA PRO A 428 -17.94 -9.23 28.76
C PRO A 428 -17.29 -10.06 27.64
N LEU A 429 -15.97 -10.20 27.71
CA LEU A 429 -15.21 -11.01 26.74
C LEU A 429 -15.77 -12.44 26.72
N PRO A 430 -15.90 -13.07 25.53
CA PRO A 430 -16.23 -14.48 25.46
C PRO A 430 -15.17 -15.27 26.23
N GLU A 431 -15.59 -16.23 27.06
CA GLU A 431 -14.64 -17.12 27.73
C GLU A 431 -13.75 -17.75 26.65
N PRO A 432 -12.41 -17.75 26.84
CA PRO A 432 -11.51 -18.32 25.86
C PRO A 432 -11.95 -19.75 25.60
N ALA A 433 -12.21 -20.06 24.32
CA ALA A 433 -12.46 -21.43 23.90
C ALA A 433 -11.21 -22.23 24.30
N GLY A 434 -11.26 -22.90 25.45
CA GLY A 434 -10.16 -23.72 25.95
C GLY A 434 -9.73 -24.65 24.84
N ASP A 435 -8.42 -24.80 24.66
CA ASP A 435 -7.79 -25.60 23.60
C ASP A 435 -8.37 -27.03 23.59
N ARG A 436 -9.52 -27.19 22.92
CA ARG A 436 -10.05 -28.49 22.52
C ARG A 436 -9.28 -28.84 21.26
N LEU A 437 -8.09 -29.39 21.50
CA LEU A 437 -7.19 -30.00 20.52
C LEU A 437 -7.95 -30.99 19.62
#